data_AF-A0A139H489-F1
#
_entry.id   AF-A0A139H489-F1
#
_cell.length_a   1.000
_cell.length_b   1.000
_cell.length_c   1.000
_cell.angle_alpha   90.00
_cell.angle_beta   90.00
_cell.angle_gamma   90.00
#
_symmetry.space_group_name_H-M   'P 1'
#
loop_
_entity.id
_entity.type
_entity.pdbx_description
1 polymer ?
#
loop_
_entity_poly.entity_id
_entity_poly.type
_entity_poly.pdbx_seq_one_letter_code
_entity_poly.pdbx_strand_id
1 'polypeptide(L)'
;MDLSGSIVSGASPVFPCLRSFHCGTNLASETFSAILNAPLRELQIGYFPRRSSFTLTPRSLPTLRTLSIFTIHGEEEAQSVAKFLLINNHIKKLNIGRTSDTLLNDKIVPTLATGNFTDLTSLALTYEGPGTDDATRPHNGTIPWQSLDAIATLSSLEQLCLTVGINFGYRTQWLIDHKEPRQHLSRLPNLRRLALCRDGYEVSVAGHHDSYYNMHFARDDVDLWERAELDQKIGLFEAARSRDERRAEEAREEEREEREERRQGGEQGGEQGGEQGGEQVADESAANDAEEAHDDEMEDAGGPENDHQSDEQSDGSAIAIHADEEEADLSGASEHDDTDDDQSPDSDQSEDWREPYWRLSRVERFELSHRNAMMNVVEEYAEDMPSLDWIYVGQLPFSIRRRGADVEVMPLMAERDSCRTALARMFEAESFNTDDE
;
A
#
# COMPACT_ATOMS: atom_id res chain seq x y z
N MET A 1 -14.60 41.47 -37.63
CA MET A 1 -14.52 41.99 -36.24
C MET A 1 -13.37 41.26 -35.60
N ASP A 2 -12.25 41.97 -35.42
CA ASP A 2 -11.05 41.47 -34.76
C ASP A 2 -11.36 41.20 -33.29
N LEU A 3 -11.28 39.94 -32.87
CA LEU A 3 -11.25 39.53 -31.45
C LEU A 3 -9.79 39.44 -31.00
N SER A 4 -9.01 40.50 -31.22
CA SER A 4 -7.73 40.69 -30.53
C SER A 4 -7.99 41.30 -29.16
N GLY A 5 -8.59 40.48 -28.29
CA GLY A 5 -8.72 40.78 -26.87
C GLY A 5 -7.35 40.99 -26.27
N SER A 6 -7.05 42.24 -25.92
CA SER A 6 -5.90 42.65 -25.12
C SER A 6 -5.79 41.75 -23.90
N ILE A 7 -4.80 40.85 -23.89
CA ILE A 7 -4.39 40.10 -22.70
C ILE A 7 -3.83 41.16 -21.76
N VAL A 8 -4.68 41.63 -20.85
CA VAL A 8 -4.27 42.47 -19.74
C VAL A 8 -3.10 41.75 -19.09
N SER A 9 -1.94 42.41 -19.06
CA SER A 9 -0.74 41.99 -18.33
C SER A 9 -1.09 42.01 -16.83
N GLY A 10 -1.88 41.03 -16.42
CA GLY A 10 -2.28 40.80 -15.04
C GLY A 10 -1.06 40.28 -14.31
N ALA A 11 -0.69 40.94 -13.22
CA ALA A 11 0.36 40.48 -12.34
C ALA A 11 0.10 39.01 -11.98
N SER A 12 1.12 38.15 -12.12
CA SER A 12 1.00 36.75 -11.72
C SER A 12 0.57 36.69 -10.25
N PRO A 13 -0.40 35.84 -9.90
CA PRO A 13 -0.86 35.72 -8.52
C PRO A 13 0.31 35.32 -7.61
N VAL A 14 0.38 35.92 -6.42
CA VAL A 14 1.43 35.63 -5.42
C VAL A 14 0.79 34.94 -4.22
N PHE A 15 1.41 33.85 -3.77
CA PHE A 15 0.89 33.02 -2.68
C PHE A 15 1.87 32.99 -1.48
N PRO A 16 2.04 34.10 -0.73
CA PRO A 16 3.08 34.22 0.29
C PRO A 16 2.90 33.27 1.48
N CYS A 17 1.66 32.83 1.72
CA CYS A 17 1.29 31.95 2.83
C CYS A 17 1.10 30.49 2.40
N LEU A 18 1.19 30.17 1.11
CA LEU A 18 1.02 28.80 0.63
C LEU A 18 2.20 27.94 1.10
N ARG A 19 1.89 26.82 1.76
CA ARG A 19 2.87 25.89 2.34
C ARG A 19 2.73 24.47 1.81
N SER A 20 1.52 24.07 1.45
CA SER A 20 1.26 22.77 0.86
C SER A 20 0.46 22.98 -0.41
N PHE A 21 0.86 22.31 -1.48
CA PHE A 21 0.18 22.38 -2.76
C PHE A 21 0.05 20.99 -3.38
N HIS A 22 -1.19 20.62 -3.68
CA HIS A 22 -1.57 19.31 -4.22
C HIS A 22 -2.21 19.52 -5.59
N CYS A 23 -1.57 19.01 -6.63
CA CYS A 23 -1.97 19.23 -8.02
C CYS A 23 -2.41 17.94 -8.68
N GLY A 24 -3.73 17.70 -8.69
CA GLY A 24 -4.28 16.51 -9.34
C GLY A 24 -4.55 16.65 -10.84
N THR A 25 -4.31 17.82 -11.44
CA THR A 25 -4.69 18.08 -12.83
C THR A 25 -3.61 18.87 -13.56
N ASN A 26 -3.76 18.98 -14.88
CA ASN A 26 -2.93 19.87 -15.68
C ASN A 26 -3.20 21.33 -15.29
N LEU A 27 -2.20 21.99 -14.71
CA LEU A 27 -2.21 23.44 -14.56
C LEU A 27 -1.58 24.09 -15.79
N ALA A 28 -2.08 25.27 -16.15
CA ALA A 28 -1.37 26.16 -17.06
C ALA A 28 0.05 26.45 -16.52
N SER A 29 1.04 26.47 -17.40
CA SER A 29 2.46 26.61 -17.05
C SER A 29 2.73 27.85 -16.19
N GLU A 30 2.02 28.94 -16.46
CA GLU A 30 2.10 30.20 -15.73
C GLU A 30 1.57 30.07 -14.30
N THR A 31 0.47 29.33 -14.13
CA THR A 31 -0.13 29.09 -12.80
C THR A 31 0.77 28.19 -11.98
N PHE A 32 1.31 27.13 -12.58
CA PHE A 32 2.24 26.24 -11.92
C PHE A 32 3.53 26.99 -11.51
N SER A 33 4.06 27.82 -12.40
CA SER A 33 5.22 28.68 -12.10
C SER A 33 4.95 29.67 -10.97
N ALA A 34 3.74 30.27 -10.91
CA ALA A 34 3.33 31.15 -9.81
C ALA A 34 3.28 30.41 -8.47
N ILE A 35 2.82 29.16 -8.46
CA ILE A 35 2.78 28.31 -7.27
C ILE A 35 4.19 27.93 -6.80
N LEU A 36 5.10 27.61 -7.72
CA LEU A 36 6.51 27.33 -7.40
C LEU A 36 7.26 28.57 -6.87
N ASN A 37 6.67 29.78 -6.93
CA ASN A 37 7.22 30.96 -6.24
C ASN A 37 6.84 31.02 -4.74
N ALA A 38 5.91 30.19 -4.28
CA ALA A 38 5.48 30.18 -2.90
C ALA A 38 6.52 29.50 -1.98
N PRO A 39 6.51 29.78 -0.65
CA PRO A 39 7.38 29.11 0.33
C PRO A 39 6.87 27.69 0.66
N LEU A 40 6.78 26.83 -0.35
CA LEU A 40 6.26 25.47 -0.23
C LEU A 40 7.12 24.62 0.70
N ARG A 41 6.44 23.85 1.55
CA ARG A 41 6.98 22.77 2.38
C ARG A 41 6.60 21.41 1.83
N GLU A 42 5.45 21.31 1.18
CA GLU A 42 4.91 20.11 0.57
C GLU A 42 4.48 20.42 -0.86
N LEU A 43 4.88 19.56 -1.79
CA LEU A 43 4.49 19.63 -3.19
C LEU A 43 4.08 18.23 -3.66
N GLN A 44 2.83 18.09 -4.07
CA GLN A 44 2.32 16.87 -4.68
C GLN A 44 1.87 17.13 -6.12
N ILE A 45 2.34 16.32 -7.07
CA ILE A 45 2.11 16.50 -8.50
C ILE A 45 1.60 15.22 -9.14
N GLY A 46 0.52 15.36 -9.90
CA GLY A 46 -0.10 14.30 -10.67
C GLY A 46 -1.35 13.76 -9.98
N TYR A 47 -2.18 13.08 -10.76
CA TYR A 47 -3.29 12.28 -10.26
C TYR A 47 -3.51 11.09 -11.16
N PHE A 48 -3.60 9.92 -10.56
CA PHE A 48 -4.10 8.75 -11.25
C PHE A 48 -5.64 8.82 -11.29
N PRO A 49 -6.33 8.58 -12.44
CA PRO A 49 -5.85 7.89 -13.64
C PRO A 49 -5.49 8.80 -14.84
N ARG A 50 -5.52 10.14 -14.71
CA ARG A 50 -5.33 11.02 -15.88
C ARG A 50 -3.85 11.22 -16.20
N ARG A 51 -3.48 10.96 -17.46
CA ARG A 51 -2.15 11.27 -18.03
C ARG A 51 -1.98 12.78 -18.16
N SER A 52 -1.57 13.43 -17.08
CA SER A 52 -1.12 14.83 -17.08
C SER A 52 0.38 14.86 -17.29
N SER A 53 0.84 15.35 -18.44
CA SER A 53 2.26 15.63 -18.59
C SER A 53 2.63 16.88 -17.80
N PHE A 54 3.81 16.88 -17.19
CA PHE A 54 4.29 18.03 -16.42
C PHE A 54 5.77 18.27 -16.66
N THR A 55 6.21 19.49 -16.34
CA THR A 55 7.63 19.81 -16.33
C THR A 55 7.94 20.59 -15.07
N LEU A 56 8.80 20.02 -14.24
CA LEU A 56 9.39 20.70 -13.10
C LEU A 56 10.50 21.63 -13.59
N THR A 57 10.28 22.92 -13.42
CA THR A 57 11.31 23.92 -13.72
C THR A 57 12.47 23.74 -12.72
N PRO A 58 13.73 23.62 -13.18
CA PRO A 58 14.88 23.49 -12.29
C PRO A 58 15.06 24.76 -11.46
N ARG A 59 14.60 24.74 -10.21
CA ARG A 59 14.65 25.87 -9.29
C ARG A 59 14.78 25.39 -7.85
N SER A 60 15.45 26.19 -7.03
CA SER A 60 15.56 25.96 -5.60
C SER A 60 14.29 26.39 -4.86
N LEU A 61 13.72 25.46 -4.10
CA LEU A 61 12.62 25.64 -3.16
C LEU A 61 13.15 25.32 -1.75
N PRO A 62 13.88 26.24 -1.09
CA PRO A 62 14.67 25.95 0.12
C PRO A 62 13.84 25.54 1.34
N THR A 63 12.52 25.71 1.29
CA THR A 63 11.59 25.32 2.35
C THR A 63 10.96 23.95 2.11
N LEU A 64 11.17 23.35 0.93
CA LEU A 64 10.52 22.11 0.53
C LEU A 64 11.06 20.94 1.34
N ARG A 65 10.17 20.17 1.95
CA ARG A 65 10.49 19.01 2.79
C ARG A 65 9.91 17.72 2.24
N THR A 66 8.76 17.81 1.61
CA THR A 66 8.05 16.68 1.00
C THR A 66 7.84 16.94 -0.48
N LEU A 67 8.22 15.97 -1.30
CA LEU A 67 7.89 15.91 -2.71
C LEU A 67 7.22 14.57 -3.02
N SER A 68 6.01 14.63 -3.58
CA SER A 68 5.29 13.44 -4.08
C SER A 68 4.96 13.63 -5.55
N ILE A 69 5.35 12.66 -6.38
CA ILE A 69 5.07 12.64 -7.81
C ILE A 69 4.33 11.33 -8.10
N PHE A 70 3.05 11.39 -8.46
CA PHE A 70 2.22 10.19 -8.55
C PHE A 70 2.58 9.29 -9.73
N THR A 71 3.01 9.87 -10.85
CA THR A 71 3.34 9.13 -12.07
C THR A 71 4.40 9.87 -12.87
N ILE A 72 5.31 9.14 -13.51
CA ILE A 72 6.27 9.66 -14.51
C ILE A 72 6.09 8.83 -15.78
N HIS A 73 5.65 9.46 -16.86
CA HIS A 73 5.27 8.78 -18.09
C HIS A 73 6.38 8.72 -19.15
N GLY A 74 7.36 9.63 -19.07
CA GLY A 74 8.33 9.77 -20.15
C GLY A 74 9.69 10.29 -19.71
N GLU A 75 10.64 10.15 -20.62
CA GLU A 75 12.04 10.53 -20.44
C GLU A 75 12.21 12.02 -20.10
N GLU A 76 11.44 12.91 -20.75
CA GLU A 76 11.52 14.35 -20.48
C GLU A 76 11.09 14.71 -19.05
N GLU A 77 10.04 14.05 -18.56
CA GLU A 77 9.53 14.20 -17.19
C GLU A 77 10.54 13.65 -16.19
N ALA A 78 11.03 12.43 -16.39
CA ALA A 78 12.06 11.81 -15.55
C ALA A 78 13.32 12.70 -15.48
N GLN A 79 13.74 13.26 -16.62
CA GLN A 79 14.90 14.14 -16.71
C GLN A 79 14.67 15.48 -16.00
N SER A 80 13.45 16.02 -16.08
CA SER A 80 13.03 17.24 -15.37
C SER A 80 12.99 17.01 -13.86
N VAL A 81 12.42 15.89 -13.40
CA VAL A 81 12.39 15.46 -12.00
C VAL A 81 13.81 15.27 -11.46
N ALA A 82 14.68 14.56 -12.18
CA ALA A 82 16.08 14.37 -11.80
C ALA A 82 16.82 15.70 -11.59
N LYS A 83 16.69 16.64 -12.54
CA LYS A 83 17.29 17.99 -12.41
C LYS A 83 16.73 18.75 -11.21
N PHE A 84 15.43 18.65 -10.97
CA PHE A 84 14.79 19.30 -9.83
C PHE A 84 15.29 18.71 -8.49
N LEU A 85 15.42 17.40 -8.41
CA LEU A 85 15.93 16.67 -7.25
C LEU A 85 17.37 17.08 -6.89
N LEU A 86 18.26 17.19 -7.89
CA LEU A 86 19.64 17.64 -7.66
C LEU A 86 19.73 19.05 -7.05
N ILE A 87 18.79 19.94 -7.38
CA ILE A 87 18.75 21.31 -6.85
C ILE A 87 18.13 21.34 -5.44
N ASN A 88 17.24 20.40 -5.14
CA ASN A 88 16.47 20.34 -3.89
C ASN A 88 16.84 19.10 -3.06
N ASN A 89 18.13 18.84 -2.89
CA ASN A 89 18.63 17.65 -2.16
C ASN A 89 18.45 17.70 -0.62
N HIS A 90 17.82 18.75 -0.11
CA HIS A 90 17.43 18.91 1.30
C HIS A 90 16.03 18.34 1.61
N ILE A 91 15.35 17.77 0.60
CA ILE A 91 14.06 17.09 0.77
C ILE A 91 14.20 15.96 1.78
N LYS A 92 13.23 15.86 2.69
CA LYS A 92 13.18 14.86 3.76
C LYS A 92 12.36 13.63 3.42
N LYS A 93 11.32 13.82 2.62
CA LYS A 93 10.39 12.78 2.19
C LYS A 93 10.18 12.85 0.69
N LEU A 94 10.46 11.76 0.02
CA LEU A 94 10.30 11.63 -1.42
C LEU A 94 9.42 10.43 -1.74
N ASN A 95 8.34 10.68 -2.48
CA ASN A 95 7.52 9.63 -3.07
C ASN A 95 7.54 9.78 -4.60
N ILE A 96 8.06 8.76 -5.28
CA ILE A 96 7.96 8.60 -6.73
C ILE A 96 7.03 7.42 -6.98
N GLY A 97 5.81 7.74 -7.38
CA GLY A 97 4.80 6.78 -7.79
C GLY A 97 5.14 6.16 -9.14
N ARG A 98 4.10 5.66 -9.83
CA ARG A 98 4.24 4.76 -10.98
C ARG A 98 5.19 5.32 -12.03
N THR A 99 6.32 4.66 -12.22
CA THR A 99 7.36 5.04 -13.19
C THR A 99 7.85 3.79 -13.88
N SER A 100 8.11 3.85 -15.18
CA SER A 100 8.66 2.70 -15.90
C SER A 100 10.01 2.30 -15.28
N ASP A 101 10.26 0.99 -15.21
CA ASP A 101 11.44 0.44 -14.54
C ASP A 101 12.74 1.02 -15.13
N THR A 102 12.78 1.22 -16.45
CA THR A 102 13.90 1.86 -17.16
C THR A 102 14.16 3.29 -16.70
N LEU A 103 13.13 4.14 -16.62
CA LEU A 103 13.27 5.54 -16.20
C LEU A 103 13.70 5.63 -14.73
N LEU A 104 13.16 4.76 -13.89
CA LEU A 104 13.50 4.72 -12.47
C LEU A 104 14.97 4.32 -12.26
N ASN A 105 15.41 3.26 -12.95
CA ASN A 105 16.76 2.71 -12.85
C ASN A 105 17.83 3.57 -13.55
N ASP A 106 17.49 4.22 -14.67
CA ASP A 106 18.47 4.97 -15.47
C ASP A 106 18.57 6.44 -15.06
N LYS A 107 17.52 7.02 -14.47
CA LYS A 107 17.44 8.46 -14.18
C LYS A 107 17.27 8.75 -12.70
N ILE A 108 16.23 8.23 -12.09
CA ILE A 108 15.82 8.67 -10.76
C ILE A 108 16.74 8.09 -9.68
N VAL A 109 16.92 6.78 -9.62
CA VAL A 109 17.75 6.11 -8.61
C VAL A 109 19.21 6.56 -8.66
N PRO A 110 19.88 6.66 -9.84
CA PRO A 110 21.23 7.19 -9.93
C PRO A 110 21.33 8.65 -9.47
N THR A 111 20.30 9.46 -9.72
CA THR A 111 20.22 10.84 -9.24
C THR A 111 20.17 10.90 -7.72
N LEU A 112 19.42 10.00 -7.07
CA LEU A 112 19.36 9.92 -5.61
C LEU A 112 20.73 9.53 -5.02
N ALA A 113 21.38 8.51 -5.59
CA ALA A 113 22.69 8.06 -5.11
C ALA A 113 23.79 9.12 -5.25
N THR A 114 23.75 9.94 -6.32
CA THR A 114 24.79 10.94 -6.60
C THR A 114 24.46 12.35 -6.09
N GLY A 115 23.20 12.61 -5.71
CA GLY A 115 22.70 13.96 -5.38
C GLY A 115 22.99 14.47 -3.96
N ASN A 116 23.72 13.71 -3.14
CA ASN A 116 24.09 14.07 -1.76
C ASN A 116 22.88 14.37 -0.85
N PHE A 117 21.89 13.47 -0.86
CA PHE A 117 20.65 13.57 -0.06
C PHE A 117 20.88 13.28 1.42
N THR A 118 21.50 14.22 2.13
CA THR A 118 21.84 14.06 3.56
C THR A 118 20.64 14.18 4.51
N ASP A 119 19.54 14.78 4.05
CA ASP A 119 18.32 14.99 4.86
C ASP A 119 17.18 14.00 4.53
N LEU A 120 17.34 13.15 3.52
CA LEU A 120 16.29 12.25 3.02
C LEU A 120 16.05 11.07 3.97
N THR A 121 15.03 11.21 4.81
CA THR A 121 14.63 10.23 5.83
C THR A 121 13.58 9.21 5.36
N SER A 122 12.78 9.55 4.34
CA SER A 122 11.73 8.66 3.82
C SER A 122 11.74 8.63 2.30
N LEU A 123 11.75 7.42 1.75
CA LEU A 123 11.74 7.17 0.31
C LEU A 123 10.67 6.13 -0.04
N ALA A 124 9.78 6.46 -0.98
CA ALA A 124 8.86 5.52 -1.60
C ALA A 124 9.06 5.51 -3.10
N LEU A 125 9.24 4.31 -3.68
CA LEU A 125 9.45 4.11 -5.11
C LEU A 125 8.46 3.05 -5.64
N THR A 126 7.79 3.36 -6.75
CA THR A 126 6.88 2.43 -7.43
C THR A 126 7.37 2.11 -8.84
N TYR A 127 7.88 0.88 -8.99
CA TYR A 127 8.22 0.26 -10.26
C TYR A 127 6.93 -0.18 -10.96
N GLU A 128 6.76 0.21 -12.22
CA GLU A 128 5.58 -0.17 -13.01
C GLU A 128 5.48 -1.68 -13.23
N GLY A 129 6.63 -2.36 -13.32
CA GLY A 129 6.71 -3.79 -13.59
C GLY A 129 6.23 -4.18 -15.00
N PRO A 130 6.01 -5.48 -15.25
CA PRO A 130 5.82 -6.02 -16.60
C PRO A 130 4.39 -5.88 -17.14
N GLY A 131 3.50 -5.13 -16.47
CA GLY A 131 2.10 -4.98 -16.90
C GLY A 131 1.24 -6.24 -16.71
N THR A 132 0.08 -6.29 -17.37
CA THR A 132 -0.87 -7.44 -17.29
C THR A 132 -1.00 -8.21 -18.60
N ASP A 133 -0.18 -7.92 -19.60
CA ASP A 133 -0.31 -8.51 -20.93
C ASP A 133 0.11 -9.98 -20.90
N ASP A 134 -0.65 -10.88 -21.54
CA ASP A 134 -0.34 -12.34 -21.51
C ASP A 134 1.09 -12.66 -21.97
N ALA A 135 1.66 -11.83 -22.85
CA ALA A 135 3.04 -11.93 -23.32
C ALA A 135 4.09 -11.76 -22.19
N THR A 136 3.71 -11.14 -21.07
CA THR A 136 4.59 -10.92 -19.93
C THR A 136 4.35 -11.90 -18.79
N ARG A 137 3.48 -12.91 -18.97
CA ARG A 137 3.28 -13.97 -17.99
C ARG A 137 4.63 -14.61 -17.62
N PRO A 138 4.89 -14.81 -16.32
CA PRO A 138 3.91 -14.77 -15.23
C PRO A 138 3.73 -13.39 -14.56
N HIS A 139 4.09 -12.30 -15.23
CA HIS A 139 4.00 -10.91 -14.78
C HIS A 139 4.88 -10.59 -13.57
N ASN A 140 6.05 -11.22 -13.51
CA ASN A 140 7.02 -10.99 -12.46
C ASN A 140 7.90 -9.77 -12.75
N GLY A 141 7.70 -8.70 -11.98
CA GLY A 141 8.58 -7.55 -11.91
C GLY A 141 9.75 -7.79 -10.97
N THR A 142 10.84 -7.08 -11.21
CA THR A 142 12.07 -7.19 -10.41
C THR A 142 12.66 -5.82 -10.18
N ILE A 143 13.35 -5.65 -9.05
CA ILE A 143 14.20 -4.49 -8.80
C ILE A 143 15.64 -4.95 -9.03
N PRO A 144 16.38 -4.37 -9.99
CA PRO A 144 17.77 -4.70 -10.20
C PRO A 144 18.60 -4.45 -8.94
N TRP A 145 19.54 -5.34 -8.64
CA TRP A 145 20.40 -5.19 -7.47
C TRP A 145 21.20 -3.87 -7.49
N GLN A 146 21.53 -3.33 -8.67
CA GLN A 146 22.19 -2.04 -8.82
C GLN A 146 21.34 -0.89 -8.26
N SER A 147 20.02 -0.99 -8.38
CA SER A 147 19.10 0.01 -7.82
C SER A 147 19.02 -0.10 -6.31
N LEU A 148 18.99 -1.32 -5.77
CA LEU A 148 19.11 -1.55 -4.32
C LEU A 148 20.46 -1.05 -3.79
N ASP A 149 21.54 -1.25 -4.54
CA ASP A 149 22.88 -0.79 -4.20
C ASP A 149 22.97 0.74 -4.16
N ALA A 150 22.41 1.40 -5.16
CA ALA A 150 22.30 2.85 -5.23
C ALA A 150 21.45 3.42 -4.08
N ILE A 151 20.29 2.81 -3.77
CA ILE A 151 19.45 3.21 -2.62
C ILE A 151 20.22 3.05 -1.31
N ALA A 152 21.01 1.98 -1.16
CA ALA A 152 21.79 1.72 0.05
C ALA A 152 22.89 2.77 0.33
N THR A 153 23.19 3.66 -0.63
CA THR A 153 24.10 4.80 -0.40
C THR A 153 23.46 5.94 0.42
N LEU A 154 22.14 5.93 0.57
CA LEU A 154 21.36 6.96 1.27
C LEU A 154 21.42 6.76 2.79
N SER A 155 22.56 7.07 3.40
CA SER A 155 22.82 6.82 4.84
C SER A 155 21.83 7.48 5.83
N SER A 156 21.11 8.52 5.41
CA SER A 156 20.10 9.24 6.20
C SER A 156 18.73 8.55 6.21
N LEU A 157 18.54 7.51 5.39
CA LEU A 157 17.24 6.91 5.19
C LEU A 157 16.78 6.12 6.42
N GLU A 158 15.60 6.48 6.94
CA GLU A 158 14.95 5.80 8.07
C GLU A 158 13.77 4.94 7.62
N GLN A 159 13.16 5.28 6.49
CA GLN A 159 11.93 4.67 5.99
C GLN A 159 12.07 4.41 4.49
N LEU A 160 11.87 3.16 4.08
CA LEU A 160 11.90 2.75 2.67
C LEU A 160 10.63 1.98 2.32
N CYS A 161 9.96 2.37 1.24
CA CYS A 161 8.85 1.64 0.64
C CYS A 161 9.18 1.33 -0.82
N LEU A 162 9.20 0.04 -1.16
CA LEU A 162 9.40 -0.45 -2.52
C LEU A 162 8.12 -1.13 -2.98
N THR A 163 7.61 -0.71 -4.13
CA THR A 163 6.42 -1.29 -4.76
C THR A 163 6.77 -1.69 -6.18
N VAL A 164 6.33 -2.87 -6.61
CA VAL A 164 6.60 -3.38 -7.96
C VAL A 164 5.31 -3.91 -8.57
N GLY A 165 5.00 -3.42 -9.77
CA GLY A 165 3.82 -3.81 -10.53
C GLY A 165 2.67 -2.82 -10.43
N ILE A 166 1.54 -3.23 -11.00
CA ILE A 166 0.30 -2.46 -11.06
C ILE A 166 -0.40 -2.54 -9.70
N ASN A 167 -0.69 -1.38 -9.10
CA ASN A 167 -1.34 -1.24 -7.80
C ASN A 167 -2.87 -1.43 -7.83
N PHE A 168 -3.38 -2.30 -8.71
CA PHE A 168 -4.82 -2.55 -8.84
C PHE A 168 -5.18 -3.97 -8.42
N GLY A 169 -6.22 -4.12 -7.60
CA GLY A 169 -6.72 -5.39 -7.08
C GLY A 169 -5.69 -6.18 -6.26
N TYR A 170 -5.87 -7.49 -6.11
CA TYR A 170 -5.01 -8.36 -5.28
C TYR A 170 -3.79 -8.97 -6.00
N ARG A 171 -3.47 -8.51 -7.22
CA ARG A 171 -2.37 -9.09 -8.00
C ARG A 171 -1.03 -8.89 -7.30
N THR A 172 -0.16 -9.89 -7.34
CA THR A 172 1.21 -9.73 -6.83
C THR A 172 2.21 -10.03 -7.90
N GLN A 173 2.88 -8.98 -8.33
CA GLN A 173 3.74 -8.96 -9.50
C GLN A 173 5.21 -8.86 -9.09
N TRP A 174 5.53 -9.19 -7.85
CA TRP A 174 6.90 -9.18 -7.36
C TRP A 174 7.21 -10.46 -6.62
N LEU A 175 7.61 -11.49 -7.35
CA LEU A 175 8.19 -12.70 -6.75
C LEU A 175 9.56 -12.34 -6.21
N ILE A 176 9.57 -11.92 -4.95
CA ILE A 176 10.72 -11.29 -4.32
C ILE A 176 11.72 -12.37 -3.86
N ASP A 177 12.96 -12.28 -4.34
CA ASP A 177 14.08 -12.96 -3.68
C ASP A 177 14.50 -12.11 -2.49
N HIS A 178 14.05 -12.48 -1.29
CA HIS A 178 14.32 -11.73 -0.07
C HIS A 178 15.82 -11.64 0.27
N LYS A 179 16.70 -12.46 -0.33
CA LYS A 179 18.14 -12.37 -0.10
C LYS A 179 18.73 -11.09 -0.67
N GLU A 180 18.24 -10.66 -1.84
CA GLU A 180 18.76 -9.48 -2.54
C GLU A 180 18.52 -8.17 -1.74
N PRO A 181 17.28 -7.83 -1.32
CA PRO A 181 17.07 -6.67 -0.47
C PRO A 181 17.80 -6.78 0.88
N ARG A 182 17.85 -7.96 1.52
CA ARG A 182 18.59 -8.15 2.78
C ARG A 182 20.07 -7.83 2.63
N GLN A 183 20.71 -8.39 1.61
CA GLN A 183 22.13 -8.18 1.33
C GLN A 183 22.45 -6.71 1.06
N HIS A 184 21.63 -6.03 0.25
CA HIS A 184 21.95 -4.66 -0.16
C HIS A 184 21.51 -3.59 0.84
N LEU A 185 20.31 -3.72 1.42
CA LEU A 185 19.72 -2.71 2.29
C LEU A 185 20.21 -2.78 3.74
N SER A 186 20.84 -3.88 4.18
CA SER A 186 21.50 -3.98 5.50
C SER A 186 22.61 -2.94 5.72
N ARG A 187 23.10 -2.32 4.64
CA ARG A 187 24.08 -1.23 4.69
C ARG A 187 23.47 0.12 5.07
N LEU A 188 22.15 0.25 5.16
CA LEU A 188 21.46 1.45 5.60
C LEU A 188 21.43 1.49 7.14
N PRO A 189 22.28 2.29 7.80
CA PRO A 189 22.50 2.19 9.25
C PRO A 189 21.31 2.69 10.08
N ASN A 190 20.45 3.50 9.47
CA ASN A 190 19.33 4.15 10.12
C ASN A 190 17.97 3.60 9.67
N LEU A 191 17.93 2.56 8.83
CA LEU A 191 16.68 2.05 8.29
C LEU A 191 15.87 1.38 9.40
N ARG A 192 14.74 1.98 9.76
CA ARG A 192 13.85 1.54 10.83
C ARG A 192 12.58 0.90 10.29
N ARG A 193 12.10 1.38 9.14
CA ARG A 193 10.85 0.93 8.52
C ARG A 193 11.09 0.51 7.09
N LEU A 194 10.70 -0.72 6.77
CA LEU A 194 10.76 -1.26 5.43
C LEU A 194 9.37 -1.72 4.98
N ALA A 195 8.91 -1.29 3.82
CA ALA A 195 7.70 -1.82 3.21
C ALA A 195 8.04 -2.42 1.83
N LEU A 196 7.67 -3.67 1.65
CA LEU A 196 7.77 -4.42 0.41
C LEU A 196 6.33 -4.68 -0.04
N CYS A 197 5.88 -3.94 -1.05
CA CYS A 197 4.49 -3.94 -1.49
C CYS A 197 4.35 -4.73 -2.79
N ARG A 198 3.22 -5.44 -2.94
CA ARG A 198 2.88 -6.28 -4.11
C ARG A 198 3.79 -7.50 -4.27
N ASP A 199 4.46 -7.89 -3.19
CA ASP A 199 5.25 -9.10 -3.11
C ASP A 199 4.36 -10.34 -3.23
N GLY A 200 4.82 -11.28 -4.05
CA GLY A 200 4.18 -12.57 -4.29
C GLY A 200 5.12 -13.71 -3.90
N TYR A 201 4.55 -14.89 -3.75
CA TYR A 201 5.28 -16.08 -3.30
C TYR A 201 5.09 -17.22 -4.29
N GLU A 202 6.14 -18.05 -4.40
CA GLU A 202 6.10 -19.22 -5.25
C GLU A 202 5.05 -20.20 -4.72
N VAL A 203 4.21 -20.66 -5.63
CA VAL A 203 3.22 -21.70 -5.40
C VAL A 203 3.55 -22.89 -6.27
N SER A 204 3.32 -24.08 -5.74
CA SER A 204 3.50 -25.36 -6.42
C SER A 204 2.66 -25.49 -7.70
N VAL A 205 1.65 -24.63 -7.88
CA VAL A 205 0.86 -24.54 -9.11
C VAL A 205 1.55 -23.58 -10.09
N ALA A 206 2.23 -24.16 -11.09
CA ALA A 206 2.96 -23.41 -12.11
C ALA A 206 2.10 -22.33 -12.79
N GLY A 207 2.65 -21.11 -12.88
CA GLY A 207 2.07 -20.02 -13.69
C GLY A 207 1.00 -19.16 -13.01
N HIS A 208 0.74 -19.32 -11.71
CA HIS A 208 -0.34 -18.62 -10.98
C HIS A 208 0.12 -17.83 -9.74
N HIS A 209 1.38 -17.39 -9.67
CA HIS A 209 1.87 -16.65 -8.50
C HIS A 209 1.21 -15.29 -8.30
N ASP A 210 0.72 -14.65 -9.36
CA ASP A 210 -0.06 -13.41 -9.29
C ASP A 210 -1.44 -13.61 -8.65
N SER A 211 -1.86 -14.88 -8.50
CA SER A 211 -3.11 -15.33 -7.91
C SER A 211 -2.91 -15.94 -6.53
N TYR A 212 -1.68 -15.94 -5.98
CA TYR A 212 -1.33 -16.54 -4.69
C TYR A 212 -2.33 -16.18 -3.58
N TYR A 213 -2.57 -14.88 -3.42
CA TYR A 213 -3.46 -14.31 -2.42
C TYR A 213 -4.95 -14.52 -2.72
N ASN A 214 -5.34 -14.59 -3.99
CA ASN A 214 -6.74 -14.81 -4.39
C ASN A 214 -7.15 -16.27 -4.18
N MET A 215 -6.23 -17.20 -4.46
CA MET A 215 -6.51 -18.63 -4.45
C MET A 215 -6.32 -19.27 -3.08
N HIS A 216 -5.78 -18.54 -2.09
CA HIS A 216 -5.58 -19.04 -0.72
C HIS A 216 -4.86 -20.39 -0.73
N PHE A 217 -3.72 -20.46 -1.43
CA PHE A 217 -2.89 -21.66 -1.49
C PHE A 217 -2.06 -21.78 -0.20
N ALA A 218 -2.55 -22.56 0.76
CA ALA A 218 -1.78 -22.88 1.96
C ALA A 218 -0.49 -23.60 1.54
N ARG A 219 0.62 -23.28 2.22
CA ARG A 219 1.89 -23.94 1.95
C ARG A 219 1.99 -25.21 2.79
N ASP A 220 2.29 -26.32 2.15
CA ASP A 220 2.43 -27.62 2.81
C ASP A 220 3.75 -27.75 3.61
N ASP A 221 4.70 -26.84 3.39
CA ASP A 221 6.03 -26.82 4.02
C ASP A 221 6.09 -26.06 5.36
N VAL A 222 4.97 -25.50 5.82
CA VAL A 222 4.89 -24.70 7.04
C VAL A 222 4.05 -25.41 8.10
N ASP A 223 4.63 -25.62 9.28
CA ASP A 223 3.86 -26.10 10.44
C ASP A 223 2.95 -24.97 10.96
N LEU A 224 1.64 -25.18 10.80
CA LEU A 224 0.61 -24.23 11.23
C LEU A 224 0.68 -23.94 12.75
N TRP A 225 1.13 -24.92 13.55
CA TRP A 225 1.10 -24.85 15.00
C TRP A 225 2.44 -24.51 15.64
N GLU A 226 3.50 -24.33 14.84
CA GLU A 226 4.83 -23.93 15.33
C GLU A 226 4.76 -22.69 16.23
N ARG A 227 3.76 -21.83 16.01
CA ARG A 227 3.60 -20.54 16.69
C ARG A 227 2.24 -20.39 17.41
N ALA A 228 1.64 -21.48 17.90
CA ALA A 228 0.33 -21.45 18.57
C ALA A 228 0.23 -20.44 19.75
N GLU A 229 1.32 -20.25 20.51
CA GLU A 229 1.35 -19.22 21.58
C GLU A 229 1.22 -17.80 21.03
N LEU A 230 1.70 -17.56 19.81
CA LEU A 230 1.58 -16.27 19.15
C LEU A 230 0.16 -15.99 18.72
N ASP A 231 -0.58 -17.00 18.25
CA ASP A 231 -2.01 -16.87 17.93
C ASP A 231 -2.80 -16.34 19.12
N GLN A 232 -2.53 -16.88 20.31
CA GLN A 232 -3.14 -16.39 21.54
C GLN A 232 -2.79 -14.92 21.81
N LYS A 233 -1.52 -14.52 21.61
CA LYS A 233 -1.08 -13.14 21.80
C LYS A 233 -1.72 -12.18 20.79
N ILE A 234 -1.86 -12.58 19.53
CA ILE A 234 -2.51 -11.78 18.49
C ILE A 234 -3.99 -11.60 18.82
N GLY A 235 -4.70 -12.67 19.16
CA GLY A 235 -6.12 -12.58 19.54
C GLY A 235 -6.35 -11.67 20.75
N LEU A 236 -5.44 -11.68 21.73
CA LEU A 236 -5.48 -10.74 22.86
C LEU A 236 -5.25 -9.29 22.42
N PHE A 237 -4.33 -9.05 21.47
CA PHE A 237 -4.04 -7.72 20.94
C PHE A 237 -5.23 -7.16 20.13
N GLU A 238 -5.83 -7.97 19.26
CA GLU A 238 -7.00 -7.59 18.48
C GLU A 238 -8.20 -7.30 19.40
N ALA A 239 -8.44 -8.15 20.40
CA ALA A 239 -9.49 -7.93 21.38
C ALA A 239 -9.27 -6.65 22.22
N ALA A 240 -8.01 -6.24 22.44
CA ALA A 240 -7.69 -4.97 23.09
C ALA A 240 -7.94 -3.78 22.13
N ARG A 241 -7.51 -3.87 20.87
CA ARG A 241 -7.75 -2.85 19.84
C ARG A 241 -9.24 -2.58 19.65
N SER A 242 -10.06 -3.63 19.51
CA SER A 242 -11.52 -3.49 19.38
C SER A 242 -12.16 -2.82 20.60
N ARG A 243 -11.62 -3.06 21.81
CA ARG A 243 -12.11 -2.37 23.02
C ARG A 243 -11.80 -0.87 22.99
N ASP A 244 -10.63 -0.49 22.52
CA ASP A 244 -10.22 0.92 22.43
C ASP A 244 -10.95 1.66 21.29
N GLU A 245 -11.20 0.98 20.17
CA GLU A 245 -12.03 1.53 19.07
C GLU A 245 -13.46 1.82 19.55
N ARG A 246 -14.08 0.87 20.24
CA ARG A 246 -15.43 1.05 20.82
C ARG A 246 -15.48 2.22 21.79
N ARG A 247 -14.46 2.37 22.65
CA ARG A 247 -14.35 3.52 23.57
C ARG A 247 -14.18 4.85 22.82
N ALA A 248 -13.40 4.86 21.74
CA ALA A 248 -13.19 6.06 20.94
C ALA A 248 -14.46 6.46 20.17
N GLU A 249 -15.27 5.49 19.75
CA GLU A 249 -16.58 5.73 19.14
C GLU A 249 -17.58 6.27 20.16
N GLU A 250 -17.70 5.63 21.34
CA GLU A 250 -18.52 6.12 22.46
C GLU A 250 -18.17 7.58 22.82
N ALA A 251 -16.88 7.92 22.93
CA ALA A 251 -16.44 9.28 23.23
C ALA A 251 -16.79 10.31 22.13
N ARG A 252 -16.81 9.90 20.85
CA ARG A 252 -17.21 10.77 19.73
C ARG A 252 -18.72 10.99 19.72
N GLU A 253 -19.49 9.97 20.09
CA GLU A 253 -20.94 10.06 20.22
C GLU A 253 -21.29 11.01 21.37
N GLU A 254 -20.66 10.86 22.54
CA GLU A 254 -20.81 11.80 23.67
C GLU A 254 -20.46 13.25 23.27
N GLU A 255 -19.35 13.48 22.56
CA GLU A 255 -18.99 14.84 22.10
C GLU A 255 -20.02 15.40 21.10
N ARG A 256 -20.61 14.54 20.27
CA ARG A 256 -21.65 14.93 19.32
C ARG A 256 -22.95 15.31 20.05
N GLU A 257 -23.37 14.51 21.03
CA GLU A 257 -24.52 14.80 21.88
C GLU A 257 -24.32 16.11 22.65
N GLU A 258 -23.16 16.32 23.28
CA GLU A 258 -22.85 17.59 23.96
C GLU A 258 -22.92 18.80 23.02
N ARG A 259 -22.45 18.65 21.77
CA ARG A 259 -22.53 19.73 20.77
C ARG A 259 -23.96 20.01 20.34
N GLU A 260 -24.81 18.99 20.24
CA GLU A 260 -26.23 19.12 19.92
C GLU A 260 -27.00 19.76 21.08
N GLU A 261 -26.74 19.37 22.34
CA GLU A 261 -27.32 20.00 23.52
C GLU A 261 -26.94 21.49 23.65
N ARG A 262 -25.67 21.84 23.39
CA ARG A 262 -25.22 23.25 23.39
C ARG A 262 -25.91 24.08 22.31
N ARG A 263 -26.24 23.47 21.16
CA ARG A 263 -27.01 24.14 20.11
C ARG A 263 -28.45 24.39 20.54
N GLN A 264 -29.11 23.40 21.16
CA GLN A 264 -30.49 23.54 21.62
C GLN A 264 -30.61 24.48 22.84
N GLY A 265 -29.64 24.46 23.76
CA GLY A 265 -29.61 25.35 24.93
C GLY A 265 -29.31 26.81 24.60
N GLY A 266 -28.61 27.08 23.50
CA GLY A 266 -28.30 28.44 23.03
C GLY A 266 -29.51 29.20 22.48
N GLU A 267 -30.54 28.51 21.98
CA GLU A 267 -31.75 29.15 21.42
C GLU A 267 -32.72 29.65 22.51
N GLN A 268 -32.67 29.11 23.72
CA GLN A 268 -33.57 29.53 24.82
C GLN A 268 -33.03 30.71 25.65
N GLY A 269 -31.76 31.09 25.48
CA GLY A 269 -31.12 32.19 26.22
C GLY A 269 -31.22 33.58 25.56
N GLY A 270 -31.77 33.69 24.36
CA GLY A 270 -31.77 34.93 23.55
C GLY A 270 -32.97 35.87 23.74
N GLU A 271 -34.01 35.49 24.49
CA GLU A 271 -35.31 36.18 24.44
C GLU A 271 -35.61 37.15 25.61
N GLN A 272 -34.66 37.42 26.51
CA GLN A 272 -34.88 38.39 27.59
C GLN A 272 -33.72 39.37 27.74
N GLY A 273 -33.79 40.48 27.00
CA GLY A 273 -32.81 41.55 27.14
C GLY A 273 -32.95 42.76 26.19
N GLY A 274 -34.07 43.48 26.27
CA GLY A 274 -34.03 44.95 26.19
C GLY A 274 -34.32 45.61 24.84
N GLU A 275 -35.57 46.06 24.69
CA GLU A 275 -35.94 47.24 23.92
C GLU A 275 -35.02 48.44 24.24
N GLN A 276 -34.45 49.08 23.22
CA GLN A 276 -34.62 50.51 22.92
C GLN A 276 -33.77 50.96 21.72
N GLY A 277 -34.46 51.34 20.63
CA GLY A 277 -34.13 52.56 19.87
C GLY A 277 -33.54 52.42 18.46
N GLY A 278 -34.37 52.76 17.46
CA GLY A 278 -33.98 53.51 16.25
C GLY A 278 -33.49 52.69 15.05
N GLU A 279 -34.35 52.27 14.12
CA GLU A 279 -34.81 53.02 12.93
C GLU A 279 -33.82 53.02 11.73
N GLN A 280 -34.34 52.54 10.58
CA GLN A 280 -33.96 52.77 9.16
C GLN A 280 -33.41 51.54 8.41
N VAL A 281 -34.27 50.81 7.68
CA VAL A 281 -34.71 51.01 6.26
C VAL A 281 -33.68 50.50 5.24
N ALA A 282 -34.07 49.42 4.54
CA ALA A 282 -34.00 49.18 3.09
C ALA A 282 -33.82 47.67 2.85
N ASP A 283 -34.83 46.92 2.42
CA ASP A 283 -35.46 46.83 1.09
C ASP A 283 -34.79 45.78 0.19
N GLU A 284 -35.61 45.21 -0.69
CA GLU A 284 -35.36 44.22 -1.76
C GLU A 284 -35.30 42.74 -1.31
N SER A 285 -36.40 41.98 -1.37
CA SER A 285 -37.03 41.36 -2.57
C SER A 285 -36.14 40.32 -3.27
N ALA A 286 -36.59 39.23 -3.86
CA ALA A 286 -37.81 38.42 -3.87
C ALA A 286 -37.49 37.30 -4.88
N ALA A 287 -38.13 36.14 -4.72
CA ALA A 287 -38.45 35.19 -5.81
C ALA A 287 -37.24 34.46 -6.46
N ASN A 288 -37.32 33.24 -7.00
CA ASN A 288 -38.36 32.24 -7.08
C ASN A 288 -37.74 30.98 -7.73
N ASP A 289 -38.46 29.88 -7.53
CA ASP A 289 -38.71 28.79 -8.47
C ASP A 289 -37.65 27.72 -8.78
N ALA A 290 -38.15 26.51 -8.52
CA ALA A 290 -37.70 25.22 -8.97
C ALA A 290 -38.36 24.87 -10.31
N GLU A 291 -37.64 24.17 -11.18
CA GLU A 291 -38.13 23.21 -12.18
C GLU A 291 -36.95 22.24 -12.42
N GLU A 292 -37.05 20.94 -12.17
CA GLU A 292 -37.83 19.88 -12.85
C GLU A 292 -36.99 19.19 -13.95
N ALA A 293 -37.24 17.89 -14.05
CA ALA A 293 -36.44 16.83 -14.62
C ALA A 293 -36.21 16.95 -16.14
N HIS A 294 -35.11 16.35 -16.60
CA HIS A 294 -35.02 15.86 -17.97
C HIS A 294 -34.43 14.45 -17.95
N ASP A 295 -35.32 13.49 -18.22
CA ASP A 295 -35.02 12.17 -18.78
C ASP A 295 -34.42 12.37 -20.17
N ASP A 296 -33.34 11.65 -20.48
CA ASP A 296 -32.91 11.39 -21.85
C ASP A 296 -32.65 9.89 -22.00
N GLU A 297 -33.58 9.25 -22.71
CA GLU A 297 -33.44 7.95 -23.36
C GLU A 297 -32.25 7.99 -24.33
N MET A 298 -31.35 6.99 -24.27
CA MET A 298 -30.40 6.72 -25.34
C MET A 298 -30.64 5.32 -25.87
N GLU A 299 -30.89 5.32 -27.18
CA GLU A 299 -31.37 4.25 -28.01
C GLU A 299 -30.36 3.12 -28.22
N ASP A 300 -30.96 1.95 -28.37
CA ASP A 300 -30.50 0.75 -29.04
C ASP A 300 -29.79 1.02 -30.37
N ALA A 301 -28.57 0.49 -30.53
CA ALA A 301 -27.92 0.38 -31.83
C ALA A 301 -26.96 -0.84 -31.87
N GLY A 302 -27.47 -1.93 -32.43
CA GLY A 302 -26.87 -2.61 -33.59
C GLY A 302 -25.52 -3.33 -33.41
N GLY A 303 -25.55 -4.66 -33.54
CA GLY A 303 -24.39 -5.48 -33.90
C GLY A 303 -23.77 -5.10 -35.26
N PRO A 304 -22.67 -5.77 -35.66
CA PRO A 304 -22.88 -7.08 -36.27
C PRO A 304 -21.85 -8.16 -35.93
N GLU A 305 -22.36 -9.39 -36.10
CA GLU A 305 -21.73 -10.60 -36.63
C GLU A 305 -20.30 -10.45 -37.16
N ASN A 306 -19.41 -11.33 -36.67
CA ASN A 306 -18.36 -11.90 -37.50
C ASN A 306 -18.17 -13.36 -37.11
N ASP A 307 -18.86 -14.22 -37.88
CA ASP A 307 -18.39 -15.56 -38.19
C ASP A 307 -16.97 -15.47 -38.72
N HIS A 308 -16.03 -16.25 -38.17
CA HIS A 308 -14.95 -16.85 -38.95
C HIS A 308 -14.63 -18.22 -38.36
N GLN A 309 -15.11 -19.23 -39.09
CA GLN A 309 -14.61 -20.59 -39.07
C GLN A 309 -13.17 -20.59 -39.59
N SER A 310 -12.29 -21.29 -38.89
CA SER A 310 -11.18 -22.01 -39.52
C SER A 310 -10.78 -23.16 -38.64
N ASP A 311 -11.22 -24.34 -39.07
CA ASP A 311 -10.57 -25.61 -38.79
C ASP A 311 -9.06 -25.47 -39.06
N GLU A 312 -8.22 -26.01 -38.18
CA GLU A 312 -7.14 -26.87 -38.65
C GLU A 312 -6.63 -27.80 -37.54
N GLN A 313 -6.47 -29.05 -37.97
CA GLN A 313 -6.02 -30.22 -37.26
C GLN A 313 -4.52 -30.13 -36.94
N SER A 314 -4.06 -30.74 -35.84
CA SER A 314 -2.87 -31.60 -35.84
C SER A 314 -2.56 -32.15 -34.44
N ASP A 315 -2.54 -33.49 -34.40
CA ASP A 315 -1.62 -34.36 -33.67
C ASP A 315 -1.48 -34.27 -32.14
N GLY A 316 -2.28 -35.11 -31.49
CA GLY A 316 -1.81 -36.43 -31.06
C GLY A 316 -0.41 -36.55 -30.46
N SER A 317 -0.31 -36.53 -29.13
CA SER A 317 0.71 -37.28 -28.40
C SER A 317 0.19 -37.64 -27.01
N ALA A 318 -0.31 -38.87 -26.90
CA ALA A 318 -0.64 -39.52 -25.64
C ALA A 318 0.63 -40.12 -25.06
N ILE A 319 1.12 -39.56 -23.95
CA ILE A 319 2.16 -40.18 -23.12
C ILE A 319 1.44 -41.03 -22.07
N ALA A 320 1.48 -42.34 -22.29
CA ALA A 320 1.10 -43.34 -21.29
C ALA A 320 2.21 -43.41 -20.23
N ILE A 321 1.85 -43.09 -18.98
CA ILE A 321 2.70 -43.37 -17.82
C ILE A 321 2.17 -44.66 -17.20
N HIS A 322 3.03 -45.68 -17.21
CA HIS A 322 2.83 -46.96 -16.59
C HIS A 322 2.63 -46.80 -15.08
N ALA A 323 1.55 -47.40 -14.56
CA ALA A 323 1.39 -47.73 -13.16
C ALA A 323 2.17 -49.02 -12.88
N ASP A 324 3.16 -48.95 -11.99
CA ASP A 324 3.73 -50.13 -11.34
C ASP A 324 3.11 -50.23 -9.95
N GLU A 325 2.29 -51.27 -9.80
CA GLU A 325 1.77 -51.80 -8.56
C GLU A 325 2.91 -52.57 -7.86
N GLU A 326 3.34 -52.13 -6.68
CA GLU A 326 4.16 -52.95 -5.78
C GLU A 326 3.36 -53.24 -4.50
N GLU A 327 2.70 -54.40 -4.54
CA GLU A 327 2.08 -55.09 -3.40
C GLU A 327 3.17 -55.54 -2.42
N ALA A 328 3.20 -54.93 -1.22
CA ALA A 328 3.99 -55.42 -0.09
C ALA A 328 3.06 -55.88 1.04
N ASP A 329 2.96 -57.20 1.09
CA ASP A 329 2.30 -58.06 2.05
C ASP A 329 2.90 -57.91 3.46
N LEU A 330 2.12 -57.43 4.44
CA LEU A 330 2.47 -57.48 5.87
C LEU A 330 1.25 -57.87 6.71
N SER A 331 0.99 -59.18 6.75
CA SER A 331 0.14 -59.80 7.77
C SER A 331 0.96 -60.12 9.01
N GLY A 332 0.73 -59.36 10.08
CA GLY A 332 1.31 -59.59 11.41
C GLY A 332 0.27 -59.34 12.48
N ALA A 333 -0.65 -60.30 12.65
CA ALA A 333 -1.59 -60.32 13.75
C ALA A 333 -0.84 -60.67 15.05
N SER A 334 -0.82 -59.73 15.99
CA SER A 334 -0.36 -59.93 17.37
C SER A 334 -1.55 -59.77 18.30
N GLU A 335 -1.68 -60.73 19.19
CA GLU A 335 -2.79 -61.00 20.09
C GLU A 335 -3.01 -59.87 21.10
N HIS A 336 -4.30 -59.54 21.29
CA HIS A 336 -4.83 -58.94 22.51
C HIS A 336 -4.54 -59.86 23.69
N ASP A 337 -3.93 -59.33 24.75
CA ASP A 337 -4.18 -59.84 26.09
C ASP A 337 -4.28 -58.68 27.08
N ASP A 338 -5.34 -58.77 27.87
CA ASP A 338 -5.87 -57.78 28.78
C ASP A 338 -5.02 -57.69 30.05
N THR A 339 -4.62 -56.48 30.44
CA THR A 339 -4.39 -56.17 31.85
C THR A 339 -4.91 -54.79 32.17
N ASP A 340 -6.12 -54.78 32.73
CA ASP A 340 -6.61 -53.75 33.65
C ASP A 340 -5.60 -53.59 34.78
N ASP A 341 -5.04 -52.39 34.97
CA ASP A 341 -4.68 -51.94 36.31
C ASP A 341 -4.53 -50.42 36.41
N ASP A 342 -5.40 -49.91 37.28
CA ASP A 342 -5.24 -48.81 38.22
C ASP A 342 -5.24 -47.34 37.74
N GLN A 343 -6.24 -46.65 38.30
CA GLN A 343 -6.55 -45.25 38.13
C GLN A 343 -5.63 -44.41 39.02
N SER A 344 -4.93 -43.45 38.42
CA SER A 344 -4.49 -42.23 39.11
C SER A 344 -5.09 -41.01 38.39
N PRO A 345 -6.13 -40.35 38.96
CA PRO A 345 -6.74 -39.18 38.36
C PRO A 345 -6.02 -37.91 38.86
N ASP A 346 -4.75 -37.77 38.47
CA ASP A 346 -4.02 -36.49 38.53
C ASP A 346 -3.40 -36.17 37.16
N SER A 347 -4.11 -36.57 36.08
CA SER A 347 -3.81 -36.06 34.75
C SER A 347 -4.32 -34.63 34.67
N ASP A 348 -3.40 -33.71 34.93
CA ASP A 348 -3.25 -32.42 34.27
C ASP A 348 -3.93 -32.47 32.89
N GLN A 349 -5.21 -32.10 32.84
CA GLN A 349 -5.91 -31.89 31.58
C GLN A 349 -5.34 -30.58 31.05
N SER A 350 -4.13 -30.64 30.51
CA SER A 350 -3.73 -29.74 29.45
C SER A 350 -4.71 -30.03 28.33
N GLU A 351 -5.86 -29.37 28.37
CA GLU A 351 -6.76 -29.23 27.24
C GLU A 351 -5.83 -28.94 26.06
N ASP A 352 -5.67 -29.91 25.17
CA ASP A 352 -4.93 -29.76 23.95
C ASP A 352 -5.75 -28.78 23.11
N TRP A 353 -5.54 -27.49 23.37
CA TRP A 353 -6.23 -26.36 22.74
C TRP A 353 -5.96 -26.30 21.23
N ARG A 354 -5.19 -27.25 20.69
CA ARG A 354 -5.10 -27.52 19.25
C ARG A 354 -6.47 -28.01 18.79
N GLU A 355 -7.34 -27.07 18.43
CA GLU A 355 -8.47 -27.43 17.59
C GLU A 355 -7.95 -28.27 16.41
N PRO A 356 -8.53 -29.43 16.13
CA PRO A 356 -8.01 -30.29 15.07
C PRO A 356 -7.93 -29.50 13.76
N TYR A 357 -6.75 -29.47 13.14
CA TYR A 357 -6.44 -28.64 11.95
C TYR A 357 -7.46 -28.76 10.80
N TRP A 358 -8.20 -29.87 10.72
CA TRP A 358 -9.27 -30.10 9.76
C TRP A 358 -10.53 -29.25 9.98
N ARG A 359 -10.66 -28.59 11.14
CA ARG A 359 -11.74 -27.65 11.44
C ARG A 359 -11.53 -26.27 10.83
N LEU A 360 -10.28 -25.91 10.56
CA LEU A 360 -9.94 -24.65 9.92
C LEU A 360 -10.38 -24.66 8.46
N SER A 361 -11.08 -23.59 8.06
CA SER A 361 -11.40 -23.32 6.68
C SER A 361 -10.13 -23.22 5.82
N ARG A 362 -10.30 -23.31 4.50
CA ARG A 362 -9.19 -23.12 3.56
C ARG A 362 -8.52 -21.76 3.73
N VAL A 363 -9.31 -20.72 3.99
CA VAL A 363 -8.84 -19.34 4.18
C VAL A 363 -8.02 -19.24 5.47
N GLU A 364 -8.53 -19.74 6.59
CA GLU A 364 -7.80 -19.73 7.88
C GLU A 364 -6.47 -20.48 7.80
N ARG A 365 -6.46 -21.67 7.16
CA ARG A 365 -5.21 -22.42 6.95
C ARG A 365 -4.21 -21.64 6.09
N PHE A 366 -4.70 -20.93 5.08
CA PHE A 366 -3.87 -20.08 4.25
C PHE A 366 -3.28 -18.91 5.05
N GLU A 367 -4.10 -18.13 5.76
CA GLU A 367 -3.63 -16.98 6.52
C GLU A 367 -2.60 -17.39 7.58
N LEU A 368 -2.84 -18.48 8.31
CA LEU A 368 -1.89 -19.02 9.29
C LEU A 368 -0.57 -19.47 8.65
N SER A 369 -0.64 -20.28 7.59
CA SER A 369 0.54 -20.77 6.86
C SER A 369 1.35 -19.59 6.29
N HIS A 370 0.66 -18.64 5.66
CA HIS A 370 1.27 -17.46 5.06
C HIS A 370 1.95 -16.58 6.11
N ARG A 371 1.26 -16.27 7.21
CA ARG A 371 1.83 -15.48 8.31
C ARG A 371 3.06 -16.14 8.91
N ASN A 372 3.02 -17.44 9.18
CA ASN A 372 4.16 -18.17 9.74
C ASN A 372 5.36 -18.14 8.76
N ALA A 373 5.12 -18.29 7.46
CA ALA A 373 6.16 -18.12 6.45
C ALA A 373 6.75 -16.71 6.45
N MET A 374 5.89 -15.68 6.56
CA MET A 374 6.34 -14.28 6.59
C MET A 374 7.13 -13.95 7.84
N MET A 375 6.80 -14.56 8.98
CA MET A 375 7.60 -14.41 10.20
C MET A 375 9.02 -14.90 10.02
N ASN A 376 9.23 -16.07 9.38
CA ASN A 376 10.57 -16.59 9.11
C ASN A 376 11.36 -15.61 8.23
N VAL A 377 10.71 -15.03 7.22
CA VAL A 377 11.32 -13.95 6.40
C VAL A 377 11.69 -12.76 7.27
N VAL A 378 10.78 -12.26 8.10
CA VAL A 378 11.02 -11.08 8.94
C VAL A 378 12.13 -11.31 9.96
N GLU A 379 12.26 -12.51 10.52
CA GLU A 379 13.36 -12.88 11.41
C GLU A 379 14.72 -12.74 10.72
N GLU A 380 14.85 -13.19 9.47
CA GLU A 380 16.06 -12.99 8.66
C GLU A 380 16.36 -11.49 8.43
N TYR A 381 15.34 -10.68 8.14
CA TYR A 381 15.52 -9.22 8.04
C TYR A 381 15.95 -8.59 9.37
N ALA A 382 15.39 -9.05 10.49
CA ALA A 382 15.69 -8.52 11.81
C ALA A 382 17.12 -8.89 12.27
N GLU A 383 17.63 -10.03 11.82
CA GLU A 383 19.03 -10.45 12.01
C GLU A 383 19.99 -9.57 11.18
N ASP A 384 19.70 -9.40 9.88
CA ASP A 384 20.58 -8.64 8.97
C ASP A 384 20.51 -7.12 9.15
N MET A 385 19.41 -6.60 9.71
CA MET A 385 19.16 -5.16 9.84
C MET A 385 18.85 -4.76 11.30
N PRO A 386 19.87 -4.55 12.15
CA PRO A 386 19.69 -4.30 13.58
C PRO A 386 18.91 -3.03 13.93
N SER A 387 18.82 -2.06 13.02
CA SER A 387 18.03 -0.82 13.21
C SER A 387 16.55 -0.99 12.91
N LEU A 388 16.15 -2.07 12.23
CA LEU A 388 14.79 -2.27 11.74
C LEU A 388 13.82 -2.54 12.89
N ASP A 389 12.81 -1.69 13.10
CA ASP A 389 11.80 -1.84 14.16
C ASP A 389 10.39 -2.16 13.62
N TRP A 390 10.19 -2.03 12.31
CA TRP A 390 8.94 -2.33 11.64
C TRP A 390 9.18 -2.77 10.19
N ILE A 391 8.41 -3.76 9.73
CA ILE A 391 8.44 -4.22 8.34
C ILE A 391 7.03 -4.58 7.85
N TYR A 392 6.74 -4.27 6.60
CA TYR A 392 5.56 -4.75 5.89
C TYR A 392 5.99 -5.64 4.73
N VAL A 393 5.54 -6.90 4.77
CA VAL A 393 5.88 -7.96 3.83
C VAL A 393 4.75 -9.00 3.87
N GLY A 394 4.41 -9.60 2.74
CA GLY A 394 3.32 -10.55 2.62
C GLY A 394 1.95 -9.95 2.92
N GLN A 395 1.75 -8.67 2.61
CA GLN A 395 0.54 -7.95 3.05
C GLN A 395 0.31 -7.96 4.58
N LEU A 396 1.38 -8.13 5.37
CA LEU A 396 1.33 -8.19 6.82
C LEU A 396 2.33 -7.20 7.43
N PRO A 397 1.90 -6.32 8.34
CA PRO A 397 2.81 -5.49 9.10
C PRO A 397 3.30 -6.22 10.35
N PHE A 398 4.60 -6.15 10.58
CA PHE A 398 5.28 -6.73 11.73
C PHE A 398 5.99 -5.64 12.52
N SER A 399 5.97 -5.79 13.84
CA SER A 399 6.86 -5.07 14.74
C SER A 399 8.06 -5.94 15.11
N ILE A 400 9.23 -5.32 15.19
CA ILE A 400 10.47 -5.95 15.63
C ILE A 400 10.90 -5.23 16.90
N ARG A 401 11.01 -5.97 18.00
CA ARG A 401 11.45 -5.44 19.30
C ARG A 401 12.73 -6.14 19.71
N ARG A 402 13.69 -5.38 20.23
CA ARG A 402 14.95 -5.93 20.74
C ARG A 402 15.06 -5.70 22.23
N ARG A 403 15.36 -6.76 22.98
CA ARG A 403 15.63 -6.73 24.42
C ARG A 403 16.97 -7.39 24.70
N GLY A 404 18.05 -6.62 24.56
CA GLY A 404 19.40 -7.17 24.63
C GLY A 404 19.72 -8.00 23.40
N ALA A 405 20.03 -9.28 23.57
CA ALA A 405 20.27 -10.23 22.48
C ALA A 405 18.96 -10.79 21.89
N ASP A 406 17.86 -10.70 22.62
CA ASP A 406 16.58 -11.28 22.20
C ASP A 406 15.90 -10.37 21.18
N VAL A 407 15.54 -10.95 20.04
CA VAL A 407 14.75 -10.31 18.97
C VAL A 407 13.36 -10.92 19.00
N GLU A 408 12.35 -10.09 19.23
CA GLU A 408 10.94 -10.46 19.22
C GLU A 408 10.29 -9.90 17.96
N VAL A 409 9.87 -10.80 17.07
CA VAL A 409 9.07 -10.48 15.87
C VAL A 409 7.60 -10.75 16.18
N MET A 410 6.74 -9.76 15.95
CA MET A 410 5.31 -9.87 16.24
C MET A 410 4.48 -9.30 15.09
N PRO A 411 3.62 -10.10 14.44
CA PRO A 411 2.63 -9.58 13.50
C PRO A 411 1.67 -8.65 14.25
N LEU A 412 1.27 -7.57 13.61
CA LEU A 412 0.33 -6.60 14.20
C LEU A 412 -1.14 -6.94 13.93
N MET A 413 -1.40 -7.91 13.05
CA MET A 413 -2.73 -8.39 12.67
C MET A 413 -2.68 -9.90 12.40
N ALA A 414 -3.81 -10.58 12.61
CA ALA A 414 -3.97 -12.00 12.29
C ALA A 414 -4.07 -12.25 10.77
N GLU A 415 -4.72 -11.33 10.06
CA GLU A 415 -5.01 -11.42 8.63
C GLU A 415 -4.24 -10.37 7.84
N ARG A 416 -4.11 -10.61 6.53
CA ARG A 416 -3.56 -9.65 5.58
C ARG A 416 -4.35 -8.35 5.60
N ASP A 417 -3.63 -7.24 5.56
CA ASP A 417 -4.16 -5.91 5.38
C ASP A 417 -3.32 -5.23 4.32
N SER A 418 -3.97 -4.60 3.36
CA SER A 418 -3.32 -3.67 2.42
C SER A 418 -2.40 -2.64 3.11
N CYS A 419 -2.61 -2.40 4.41
CA CYS A 419 -1.98 -1.38 5.23
C CYS A 419 -2.06 -0.01 4.58
N ARG A 420 -3.01 0.21 3.66
CA ARG A 420 -3.04 1.36 2.77
C ARG A 420 -2.98 2.66 3.55
N THR A 421 -3.82 2.81 4.56
CA THR A 421 -3.83 4.00 5.42
C THR A 421 -2.54 4.14 6.22
N ALA A 422 -1.96 3.04 6.70
CA ALA A 422 -0.70 3.07 7.44
C ALA A 422 0.48 3.45 6.54
N LEU A 423 0.59 2.84 5.36
CA LEU A 423 1.61 3.13 4.35
C LEU A 423 1.49 4.57 3.84
N ALA A 424 0.27 5.04 3.54
CA ALA A 424 0.05 6.43 3.13
C ALA A 424 0.47 7.41 4.23
N ARG A 425 0.15 7.14 5.50
CA ARG A 425 0.55 7.99 6.65
C ARG A 425 2.04 7.94 6.93
N MET A 426 2.68 6.78 6.81
CA MET A 426 4.09 6.62 7.10
C MET A 426 4.96 7.22 6.00
N PHE A 427 4.64 6.92 4.74
CA PHE A 427 5.48 7.24 3.59
C PHE A 427 4.97 8.41 2.73
N GLU A 428 3.87 9.06 3.09
CA GLU A 428 3.19 10.11 2.29
C GLU A 428 2.83 9.63 0.87
N ALA A 429 2.46 8.35 0.80
CA ALA A 429 2.12 7.62 -0.41
C ALA A 429 0.60 7.54 -0.60
N GLU A 430 -0.04 8.68 -0.87
CA GLU A 430 -1.48 8.70 -1.22
C GLU A 430 -1.79 7.97 -2.54
N SER A 431 -0.78 7.53 -3.30
CA SER A 431 -0.91 6.78 -4.56
C SER A 431 -1.56 5.40 -4.39
N PHE A 432 -1.76 4.93 -3.15
CA PHE A 432 -2.58 3.75 -2.86
C PHE A 432 -4.09 4.06 -2.89
N ASN A 433 -4.46 5.34 -3.02
CA ASN A 433 -5.72 5.97 -3.47
C ASN A 433 -6.81 5.19 -4.23
N THR A 434 -6.42 4.25 -5.09
CA THR A 434 -7.16 4.02 -6.34
C THR A 434 -7.85 2.68 -6.34
N ASP A 435 -8.87 2.56 -5.49
CA ASP A 435 -9.98 1.65 -5.77
C ASP A 435 -11.20 2.55 -5.99
N ASP A 436 -11.50 2.80 -7.27
CA ASP A 436 -12.91 2.75 -7.68
C ASP A 436 -13.31 1.28 -7.49
N GLU A 437 -14.25 1.04 -6.58
CA GLU A 437 -14.93 -0.26 -6.43
C GLU A 437 -15.59 -0.72 -7.74
#